data_AF-A0A6S6S6K1-F1
#
_entry.id   AF-A0A6S6S6K1-F1
#
_cell.length_a   1.000
_cell.length_b   1.000
_cell.length_c   1.000
_cell.angle_alpha   90.00
_cell.angle_beta   90.00
_cell.angle_gamma   90.00
#
_symmetry.space_group_name_H-M   'P 1'
#
loop_
_entity.id
_entity.type
_entity.pdbx_description
1 polymer ?
#
loop_
_entity_poly.entity_id
_entity_poly.type
_entity_poly.pdbx_seq_one_letter_code
_entity_poly.pdbx_strand_id
1 'polypeptide(L)'
;MGVEKDEVQPTAYLGTVKVNIRDKDHYVHTSAPPMGATLDDLEKALLHNRAIIDDCQKRMKEAYVNQVYEFKPPMLVNYDSPTQDAIMAHININILIPLINVRGGKASFAKPETFHVKQRVEIMRNAAERMAHMERHSQHNPMPAALIAMLVVSTVIFALFIN
;
A
#
# COMPACT_ATOMS: atom_id res chain seq x y z
N MET A 1 37.27 -9.92 -12.70
CA MET A 1 36.05 -9.43 -13.36
C MET A 1 34.88 -10.15 -12.72
N GLY A 2 34.10 -9.44 -11.90
CA GLY A 2 32.96 -10.00 -11.19
C GLY A 2 31.81 -10.19 -12.17
N VAL A 3 31.34 -11.43 -12.31
CA VAL A 3 30.10 -11.72 -13.01
C VAL A 3 28.98 -11.31 -12.08
N GLU A 4 28.35 -10.18 -12.39
CA GLU A 4 27.09 -9.74 -11.79
C GLU A 4 26.08 -10.86 -12.03
N LYS A 5 25.73 -11.57 -10.95
CA LYS A 5 24.85 -12.71 -10.99
C LYS A 5 23.44 -12.13 -11.02
N ASP A 6 22.89 -11.96 -12.23
CA ASP A 6 21.49 -11.57 -12.41
C ASP A 6 20.63 -12.39 -11.44
N GLU A 7 19.98 -11.72 -10.49
CA GLU A 7 19.07 -12.35 -9.56
C GLU A 7 17.98 -13.03 -10.39
N VAL A 8 18.06 -14.37 -10.46
CA VAL A 8 17.06 -15.20 -11.14
C VAL A 8 15.73 -14.90 -10.47
N GLN A 9 14.93 -14.07 -11.14
CA GLN A 9 13.61 -13.71 -10.66
C GLN A 9 12.76 -14.98 -10.65
N PRO A 10 12.19 -15.38 -9.50
CA PRO A 10 11.43 -16.62 -9.40
C PRO A 10 10.24 -16.57 -10.37
N THR A 11 10.30 -17.38 -11.42
CA THR A 11 9.25 -17.52 -12.43
C THR A 11 8.22 -18.60 -12.07
N ALA A 12 8.31 -19.19 -10.87
CA ALA A 12 7.36 -20.18 -10.35
C ALA A 12 7.05 -19.89 -8.86
N TYR A 13 5.95 -19.17 -8.61
CA TYR A 13 5.57 -18.69 -7.28
C TYR A 13 4.75 -19.72 -6.46
N LEU A 14 5.25 -20.94 -6.32
CA LEU A 14 4.65 -21.94 -5.43
C LEU A 14 5.64 -22.32 -4.33
N GLY A 15 5.24 -22.18 -3.07
CA GLY A 15 6.07 -22.46 -1.90
C GLY A 15 6.55 -21.19 -1.19
N THR A 16 7.75 -21.24 -0.60
CA THR A 16 8.33 -20.11 0.12
C THR A 16 9.07 -19.18 -0.84
N VAL A 17 8.62 -17.94 -0.93
CA VAL A 17 9.22 -16.89 -1.75
C VAL A 17 9.97 -15.93 -0.83
N LYS A 18 11.25 -15.71 -1.13
CA LYS A 18 12.07 -14.68 -0.48
C LYS A 18 12.00 -13.40 -1.32
N VAL A 19 11.62 -12.30 -0.70
CA VAL A 19 11.59 -10.97 -1.33
C VAL A 19 12.32 -9.99 -0.44
N ASN A 20 13.29 -9.27 -1.00
CA ASN A 20 14.01 -8.21 -0.29
C ASN A 20 13.32 -6.86 -0.54
N ILE A 21 12.89 -6.19 0.55
CA ILE A 21 12.28 -4.86 0.53
C ILE A 21 13.08 -3.96 1.47
N ARG A 22 13.66 -2.86 0.94
CA ARG A 22 14.49 -1.91 1.71
C ARG A 22 15.50 -2.61 2.64
N ASP A 23 16.33 -3.48 2.06
CA ASP A 23 17.39 -4.24 2.74
C ASP A 23 16.89 -5.24 3.80
N LYS A 24 15.58 -5.50 3.86
CA LYS A 24 14.97 -6.50 4.72
C LYS A 24 14.42 -7.66 3.91
N ASP A 25 14.80 -8.86 4.32
CA ASP A 25 14.31 -10.10 3.73
C ASP A 25 12.95 -10.49 4.32
N HIS A 26 11.97 -10.66 3.45
CA HIS A 26 10.65 -11.19 3.77
C HIS A 26 10.49 -12.59 3.15
N TYR A 27 10.06 -13.54 3.97
CA TYR A 27 9.74 -14.89 3.54
C TYR A 27 8.23 -15.05 3.55
N VAL A 28 7.65 -15.30 2.39
CA VAL A 28 6.20 -15.40 2.22
C VAL A 28 5.86 -16.75 1.62
N HIS A 29 4.88 -17.42 2.21
CA HIS A 29 4.40 -18.70 1.73
C HIS A 29 3.21 -18.50 0.80
N THR A 30 3.28 -19.07 -0.41
CA THR A 30 2.20 -19.05 -1.38
C THR A 30 1.82 -20.47 -1.76
N SER A 31 0.52 -20.70 -1.89
CA SER A 31 -0.05 -21.99 -2.30
C SER A 31 -0.90 -21.79 -3.54
N ALA A 32 -0.93 -22.80 -4.40
CA ALA A 32 -1.88 -22.82 -5.50
C ALA A 32 -3.32 -22.84 -4.96
N PRO A 33 -4.28 -22.20 -5.65
CA PRO A 33 -5.69 -22.41 -5.36
C PRO A 33 -6.05 -23.91 -5.41
N PRO A 34 -7.03 -24.38 -4.60
CA PRO A 34 -7.48 -25.76 -4.66
C PRO A 34 -7.85 -26.18 -6.08
N MET A 35 -7.46 -27.40 -6.49
CA MET A 35 -7.71 -27.91 -7.85
C MET A 35 -9.19 -27.83 -8.25
N GLY A 36 -10.09 -28.07 -7.30
CA GLY A 36 -11.55 -28.02 -7.48
C GLY A 36 -12.21 -26.66 -7.28
N ALA A 37 -11.45 -25.56 -7.10
CA ALA A 37 -12.04 -24.22 -6.98
C ALA A 37 -12.91 -23.91 -8.20
N THR A 38 -14.03 -23.22 -8.04
CA THR A 38 -14.86 -22.79 -9.18
C THR A 38 -14.32 -21.50 -9.81
N LEU A 39 -14.84 -21.10 -10.97
CA LEU A 39 -14.48 -19.81 -11.57
C LEU A 39 -14.85 -18.64 -10.64
N ASP A 40 -16.05 -18.69 -10.05
CA ASP A 40 -16.54 -17.70 -9.09
C ASP A 40 -15.63 -17.60 -7.85
N ASP A 41 -15.14 -18.74 -7.33
CA ASP A 41 -14.20 -18.74 -6.21
C ASP A 41 -12.87 -18.04 -6.56
N LEU A 42 -12.36 -18.27 -7.77
CA LEU A 42 -11.13 -17.63 -8.23
C LEU A 42 -11.29 -16.13 -8.41
N GLU A 43 -12.43 -15.69 -8.96
CA GLU A 43 -12.74 -14.26 -9.13
C GLU A 43 -12.92 -13.56 -7.78
N LYS A 44 -13.62 -14.20 -6.83
CA LYS A 44 -13.72 -13.71 -5.45
C LYS A 44 -12.36 -13.64 -4.77
N ALA A 45 -11.51 -14.65 -4.94
CA ALA A 45 -10.15 -14.63 -4.41
C ALA A 45 -9.32 -13.47 -5.03
N LEU A 46 -9.48 -13.18 -6.33
CA LEU A 46 -8.79 -12.07 -6.97
C LEU A 46 -9.22 -10.73 -6.36
N LEU A 47 -10.53 -10.51 -6.18
CA LEU A 47 -11.05 -9.30 -5.53
C LEU A 47 -10.57 -9.18 -4.09
N HIS A 48 -10.55 -10.28 -3.35
CA HIS A 48 -10.06 -10.31 -1.97
C HIS A 48 -8.58 -9.92 -1.87
N ASN A 49 -7.72 -10.47 -2.73
CA ASN A 49 -6.29 -10.11 -2.74
C ASN A 49 -6.06 -8.65 -3.13
N ARG A 50 -6.89 -8.07 -4.01
CA ARG A 50 -6.86 -6.62 -4.29
C ARG A 50 -7.24 -5.78 -3.07
N ALA A 51 -8.28 -6.19 -2.33
CA ALA A 51 -8.65 -5.52 -1.09
C ALA A 51 -7.57 -5.61 -0.01
N ILE A 52 -6.85 -6.74 0.09
CA ILE A 52 -5.69 -6.88 0.98
C ILE A 52 -4.61 -5.85 0.64
N ILE A 53 -4.32 -5.64 -0.64
CA ILE A 53 -3.32 -4.64 -1.06
C ILE A 53 -3.72 -3.23 -0.60
N ASP A 54 -4.99 -2.86 -0.77
CA ASP A 54 -5.49 -1.55 -0.36
C ASP A 54 -5.41 -1.38 1.17
N ASP A 55 -5.75 -2.42 1.93
CA ASP A 55 -5.62 -2.44 3.39
C ASP A 55 -4.16 -2.33 3.84
N CYS A 56 -3.26 -3.08 3.20
CA CYS A 56 -1.83 -3.02 3.48
C CYS A 56 -1.27 -1.62 3.27
N GLN A 57 -1.67 -0.94 2.19
CA GLN A 57 -1.24 0.43 1.93
C GLN A 57 -1.70 1.39 3.03
N LYS A 58 -2.94 1.24 3.54
CA LYS A 58 -3.45 2.04 4.66
C LYS A 58 -2.68 1.77 5.94
N ARG A 59 -2.44 0.51 6.28
CA ARG A 59 -1.65 0.11 7.46
C ARG A 59 -0.21 0.59 7.39
N MET A 60 0.41 0.60 6.20
CA MET A 60 1.72 1.22 5.99
C MET A 60 1.70 2.74 6.21
N LYS A 61 0.64 3.42 5.73
CA LYS A 61 0.45 4.86 5.96
C LYS A 61 0.35 5.14 7.47
N GLU A 62 -0.46 4.37 8.19
CA GLU A 62 -0.62 4.51 9.65
C GLU A 62 0.68 4.23 10.40
N ALA A 63 1.41 3.17 10.03
CA ALA A 63 2.74 2.89 10.57
C ALA A 63 3.70 4.07 10.35
N TYR A 64 3.66 4.68 9.17
CA TYR A 64 4.43 5.89 8.87
C TYR A 64 4.04 7.08 9.74
N VAL A 65 2.73 7.32 9.90
CA VAL A 65 2.25 8.40 10.77
C VAL A 65 2.69 8.19 12.21
N ASN A 66 2.54 6.97 12.71
CA ASN A 66 2.94 6.57 14.06
C ASN A 66 4.43 6.81 14.30
N GLN A 67 5.28 6.48 13.33
CA GLN A 67 6.72 6.64 13.45
C GLN A 67 7.16 8.10 13.36
N VAL A 68 6.70 8.82 12.34
CA VAL A 68 7.26 10.13 11.95
C VAL A 68 6.58 11.28 12.67
N TYR A 69 5.27 11.18 12.93
CA TYR A 69 4.47 12.27 13.49
C TYR A 69 4.08 12.05 14.94
N GLU A 70 3.85 10.80 15.35
CA GLU A 70 3.50 10.47 16.74
C GLU A 70 4.72 10.03 17.57
N PHE A 71 5.89 9.93 16.95
CA PHE A 71 7.16 9.54 17.58
C PHE A 71 7.05 8.26 18.42
N LYS A 72 6.21 7.32 17.98
CA LYS A 72 6.07 6.03 18.66
C LYS A 72 7.40 5.27 18.59
N PRO A 73 7.80 4.58 19.67
CA PRO A 73 8.99 3.74 19.68
C PRO A 73 9.01 2.78 18.48
N PRO A 74 10.15 2.59 17.79
CA PRO A 74 10.22 1.72 16.61
C PRO A 74 9.70 0.29 16.84
N MET A 75 9.85 -0.23 18.05
CA MET A 75 9.35 -1.56 18.45
C MET A 75 7.82 -1.69 18.40
N LEU A 76 7.10 -0.57 18.45
CA LEU A 76 5.64 -0.52 18.42
C LEU A 76 5.09 -0.20 17.01
N VAL A 77 5.96 0.06 16.04
CA VAL A 77 5.56 0.39 14.67
C VAL A 77 5.71 -0.86 13.79
N ASN A 78 4.57 -1.34 13.27
CA ASN A 78 4.55 -2.56 12.47
C ASN A 78 4.48 -2.25 10.95
N TYR A 79 5.62 -2.32 10.28
CA TYR A 79 5.67 -2.34 8.81
C TYR A 79 5.75 -3.75 8.23
N ASP A 80 6.18 -4.73 9.02
CA ASP A 80 6.53 -6.05 8.52
C ASP A 80 5.31 -6.82 8.06
N SER A 81 4.26 -6.86 8.89
CA SER A 81 3.01 -7.54 8.54
C SER A 81 2.37 -6.98 7.28
N PRO A 82 2.08 -5.67 7.15
CA PRO A 82 1.48 -5.16 5.92
C PRO A 82 2.40 -5.33 4.69
N THR A 83 3.72 -5.40 4.88
CA THR A 83 4.66 -5.70 3.78
C THR A 83 4.55 -7.16 3.33
N GLN A 84 4.54 -8.10 4.26
CA GLN A 84 4.38 -9.54 3.95
C GLN A 84 3.02 -9.84 3.32
N ASP A 85 1.95 -9.27 3.89
CA ASP A 85 0.58 -9.44 3.39
C ASP A 85 0.46 -8.90 1.95
N ALA A 86 1.09 -7.75 1.65
CA ALA A 86 1.09 -7.19 0.30
C ALA A 86 1.91 -8.03 -0.71
N ILE A 87 3.06 -8.56 -0.29
CA ILE A 87 3.86 -9.49 -1.10
C ILE A 87 3.01 -10.72 -1.45
N MET A 88 2.38 -11.33 -0.44
CA MET A 88 1.54 -12.51 -0.61
C MET A 88 0.38 -12.24 -1.57
N ALA A 89 -0.37 -11.17 -1.33
CA ALA A 89 -1.53 -10.82 -2.13
C ALA A 89 -1.15 -10.54 -3.58
N HIS A 90 0.00 -9.89 -3.82
CA HIS A 90 0.47 -9.65 -5.16
C HIS A 90 0.86 -10.93 -5.91
N ILE A 91 1.57 -11.84 -5.25
CA ILE A 91 1.91 -13.13 -5.84
C ILE A 91 0.65 -13.92 -6.17
N ASN A 92 -0.33 -13.92 -5.27
CA ASN A 92 -1.62 -14.57 -5.50
C ASN A 92 -2.34 -13.99 -6.72
N ILE A 93 -2.34 -12.66 -6.90
CA ILE A 93 -2.90 -12.02 -8.10
C ILE A 93 -2.22 -12.55 -9.38
N ASN A 94 -0.90 -12.69 -9.37
CA ASN A 94 -0.12 -13.19 -10.50
C ASN A 94 -0.44 -14.66 -10.86
N ILE A 95 -0.89 -15.44 -9.87
CA ILE A 95 -1.34 -16.83 -10.07
C ILE A 95 -2.81 -16.87 -10.52
N LEU A 96 -3.67 -16.06 -9.90
CA LEU A 96 -5.13 -16.09 -10.10
C LEU A 96 -5.53 -15.61 -11.49
N ILE A 97 -4.94 -14.51 -12.00
CA ILE A 97 -5.35 -13.94 -13.30
C ILE A 97 -5.19 -14.94 -14.45
N PRO A 98 -4.03 -15.61 -14.64
CA PRO A 98 -3.90 -16.66 -15.65
C PRO A 98 -4.89 -17.82 -15.45
N LEU A 99 -5.10 -18.28 -14.22
CA LEU A 99 -6.01 -19.39 -13.93
C LEU A 99 -7.47 -19.07 -14.26
N ILE A 100 -7.92 -17.85 -13.94
CA ILE A 100 -9.26 -17.36 -14.29
C ILE A 100 -9.44 -17.37 -15.81
N ASN A 101 -8.46 -16.85 -16.55
CA ASN A 101 -8.53 -16.74 -18.00
C ASN A 101 -8.51 -18.12 -18.70
N VAL A 102 -7.72 -19.08 -18.19
CA VAL A 102 -7.72 -20.47 -18.71
C VAL A 102 -9.07 -21.16 -18.48
N ARG A 103 -9.80 -20.79 -17.42
CA ARG A 103 -11.13 -21.34 -17.08
C ARG A 103 -12.30 -20.60 -17.73
N GLY A 104 -12.03 -19.71 -18.69
CA GLY A 104 -13.05 -18.99 -19.45
C GLY A 104 -13.51 -17.66 -18.83
N GLY A 105 -12.90 -17.22 -17.72
CA GLY A 105 -13.10 -15.89 -17.17
C GLY A 105 -12.39 -14.80 -17.96
N LYS A 106 -12.59 -13.53 -17.57
CA LYS A 106 -11.97 -12.35 -18.20
C LYS A 106 -11.33 -11.45 -17.16
N ALA A 107 -10.24 -11.91 -16.55
CA ALA A 107 -9.43 -11.14 -15.63
C ALA A 107 -8.27 -10.43 -16.35
N SER A 108 -7.96 -9.22 -15.91
CA SER A 108 -6.80 -8.46 -16.39
C SER A 108 -6.02 -7.88 -15.23
N PHE A 109 -4.72 -7.70 -15.44
CA PHE A 109 -3.84 -7.00 -14.51
C PHE A 109 -4.16 -5.51 -14.51
N ALA A 110 -4.33 -4.93 -13.32
CA ALA A 110 -4.25 -3.49 -13.16
C ALA A 110 -2.80 -3.04 -13.44
N LYS A 111 -2.60 -1.80 -13.91
CA LYS A 111 -1.26 -1.26 -14.20
C LYS A 111 -0.21 -1.50 -13.08
N PRO A 112 -0.51 -1.29 -11.78
CA PRO A 112 0.48 -1.57 -10.73
C PRO A 112 0.73 -3.07 -10.49
N GLU A 113 -0.16 -3.97 -10.95
CA GLU A 113 -0.02 -5.42 -10.81
C GLU A 113 0.92 -6.02 -11.87
N THR A 114 1.34 -5.26 -12.88
CA THR A 114 2.29 -5.75 -13.90
C THR A 114 3.74 -5.55 -13.49
N PHE A 115 4.01 -4.80 -12.43
CA PHE A 115 5.36 -4.63 -11.91
C PHE A 115 5.83 -5.87 -11.15
N HIS A 116 7.16 -6.04 -11.04
CA HIS A 116 7.74 -7.05 -10.18
C HIS A 116 7.36 -6.84 -8.71
N VAL A 117 7.29 -7.92 -7.94
CA VAL A 117 6.78 -7.91 -6.56
C VAL A 117 7.48 -6.88 -5.69
N LYS A 118 8.82 -6.86 -5.73
CA LYS A 118 9.64 -5.87 -5.03
C LYS A 118 9.23 -4.45 -5.39
N GLN A 119 9.25 -4.14 -6.68
CA GLN A 119 8.95 -2.81 -7.20
C GLN A 119 7.52 -2.36 -6.85
N ARG A 120 6.53 -3.24 -6.97
CA ARG A 120 5.13 -2.92 -6.63
C ARG A 120 5.00 -2.53 -5.16
N VAL A 121 5.59 -3.32 -4.26
CA VAL A 121 5.53 -3.08 -2.81
C VAL A 121 6.27 -1.81 -2.42
N GLU A 122 7.41 -1.52 -3.05
CA GLU A 122 8.13 -0.25 -2.86
C GLU A 122 7.32 0.96 -3.33
N ILE A 123 6.69 0.89 -4.50
CA ILE A 123 5.80 1.96 -5.00
C ILE A 123 4.63 2.17 -4.04
N MET A 124 3.99 1.08 -3.60
CA MET A 124 2.88 1.12 -2.66
C MET A 124 3.28 1.81 -1.34
N ARG A 125 4.45 1.45 -0.81
CA ARG A 125 4.98 2.05 0.41
C ARG A 125 5.29 3.53 0.22
N ASN A 126 5.98 3.91 -0.86
CA ASN A 126 6.28 5.31 -1.17
C ASN A 126 4.99 6.16 -1.35
N ALA A 127 3.94 5.56 -1.93
CA ALA A 127 2.64 6.19 -2.05
C ALA A 127 1.97 6.40 -0.67
N ALA A 128 2.05 5.40 0.22
CA ALA A 128 1.56 5.52 1.58
C ALA A 128 2.27 6.64 2.37
N GLU A 129 3.59 6.72 2.27
CA GLU A 129 4.41 7.78 2.89
C GLU A 129 3.98 9.16 2.37
N ARG A 130 3.83 9.31 1.05
CA ARG A 130 3.35 10.55 0.42
C ARG A 130 1.96 10.95 0.89
N MET A 131 1.03 10.00 0.98
CA MET A 131 -0.33 10.25 1.46
C MET A 131 -0.33 10.74 2.92
N ALA A 132 0.47 10.12 3.79
CA ALA A 132 0.62 10.55 5.17
C ALA A 132 1.13 12.01 5.28
N HIS A 133 2.11 12.38 4.46
CA HIS A 133 2.61 13.76 4.41
C HIS A 133 1.54 14.75 3.98
N MET A 134 0.80 14.45 2.91
CA MET A 134 -0.25 15.33 2.39
C MET A 134 -1.37 15.55 3.41
N GLU A 135 -1.80 14.49 4.10
CA GLU A 135 -2.85 14.56 5.12
C GLU A 135 -2.46 15.44 6.31
N ARG A 136 -1.21 15.34 6.78
CA ARG A 136 -0.71 16.20 7.87
C ARG A 136 -0.49 17.66 7.45
N HIS A 137 -0.02 17.92 6.23
CA HIS A 137 0.08 19.30 5.73
C HIS A 137 -1.28 19.96 5.58
N SER A 138 -2.31 19.22 5.14
CA SER A 138 -3.68 19.75 5.05
C SER A 138 -4.26 20.10 6.42
N GLN A 139 -3.96 19.32 7.47
CA GLN A 139 -4.43 19.59 8.83
C GLN A 139 -3.78 20.83 9.48
N HIS A 140 -2.55 21.17 9.07
CA HIS A 140 -1.80 22.30 9.63
C HIS A 140 -1.92 23.60 8.81
N ASN A 141 -2.84 23.67 7.84
CA ASN A 141 -3.01 24.89 7.06
C ASN A 141 -3.81 25.93 7.89
N PRO A 142 -3.19 27.02 8.38
CA PRO A 142 -3.87 27.98 9.27
C PRO A 142 -4.78 28.94 8.49
N MET A 143 -4.80 28.87 7.16
CA MET A 143 -5.54 29.79 6.28
C MET A 143 -7.02 29.99 6.64
N PRO A 144 -7.84 28.94 6.92
CA PRO A 144 -9.23 29.15 7.31
C PRO A 144 -9.35 29.80 8.70
N ALA A 145 -8.50 29.43 9.66
CA ALA A 145 -8.50 30.03 11.00
C ALA A 145 -8.04 31.50 10.99
N ALA A 146 -7.02 31.81 10.19
CA ALA A 146 -6.51 33.17 10.00
C ALA A 146 -7.53 34.07 9.29
N LEU A 147 -8.24 33.57 8.27
CA LEU A 147 -9.32 34.31 7.60
C LEU A 147 -10.49 34.59 8.55
N ILE A 148 -10.90 33.62 9.36
CA ILE A 148 -11.96 33.81 10.35
C ILE A 148 -11.53 34.83 11.41
N ALA A 149 -10.31 34.73 11.93
CA ALA A 149 -9.78 35.69 12.90
C ALA A 149 -9.70 37.11 12.30
N MET A 150 -9.24 37.24 11.05
CA MET A 150 -9.14 38.52 10.37
C MET A 150 -10.51 39.16 10.12
N LEU A 151 -11.51 38.36 9.74
CA LEU A 151 -12.91 38.82 9.59
C LEU A 151 -13.49 39.29 10.92
N VAL A 152 -13.30 38.54 12.00
CA VAL A 152 -13.79 38.91 13.34
C VAL A 152 -13.12 40.19 13.85
N VAL A 153 -11.80 40.33 13.67
CA VAL A 153 -11.09 41.56 14.06
C VAL A 153 -11.58 42.74 13.22
N SER A 154 -11.78 42.55 11.91
CA SER A 154 -12.27 43.61 11.02
C SER A 154 -13.69 44.07 11.38
N THR A 155 -14.59 43.15 11.77
CA THR A 155 -15.95 43.53 12.17
C THR A 155 -15.98 44.23 13.52
N VAL A 156 -15.15 43.81 14.47
CA VAL A 156 -15.02 44.48 15.77
C VAL A 156 -14.46 45.90 15.61
N ILE A 157 -13.43 46.10 14.79
CA ILE A 157 -12.88 47.42 14.50
C ILE A 157 -13.95 48.30 13.83
N PHE A 158 -14.66 47.77 12.83
CA PHE A 158 -15.71 48.52 12.14
C PHE A 158 -16.85 48.93 13.07
N ALA A 159 -17.25 48.04 13.99
CA ALA A 159 -18.26 48.34 15.01
C ALA A 159 -17.81 49.39 16.04
N LEU A 160 -16.51 49.44 16.37
CA LEU A 160 -15.94 50.43 17.29
C LEU A 160 -15.76 51.83 16.67
N PHE A 161 -15.65 51.93 15.34
CA PHE A 161 -15.49 53.20 14.62
C PHE A 161 -16.82 53.82 14.14
N ILE A 162 -17.94 53.10 14.26
CA ILE A 162 -19.28 53.55 13.82
C ILE A 162 -20.17 54.01 15.00
N ASN A 163 -19.73 53.81 16.24
CA ASN A 163 -20.27 54.47 17.45
C ASN A 163 -19.40 55.67 17.84
#